data_AF-A0A7C6M278-F1
#
_entry.id   AF-A0A7C6M278-F1
#
_cell.length_a   1.000
_cell.length_b   1.000
_cell.length_c   1.000
_cell.angle_alpha   90.00
_cell.angle_beta   90.00
_cell.angle_gamma   90.00
#
_symmetry.space_group_name_H-M   'P 1'
#
loop_
_entity.id
_entity.type
_entity.pdbx_description
1 polymer ?
#
loop_
_entity_poly.entity_id
_entity_poly.type
_entity_poly.pdbx_seq_one_letter_code
_entity_poly.pdbx_strand_id
1 'polypeptide(L)' 'MNVITATEFRANQRKYFDLAEKEPVIVTRAGKNPISIRAIPLDQLPTKEELEAIKEGLQAYKEGNVTEIKDPNNIWESIL' A
#
# COMPACT_ATOMS: atom_id res chain seq x y z
N MET A 1 -10.29 -6.10 -14.56
CA MET A 1 -10.89 -5.39 -13.41
C MET A 1 -12.38 -5.69 -13.38
N ASN A 2 -12.86 -6.36 -12.35
CA ASN A 2 -14.27 -6.76 -12.23
C ASN A 2 -15.00 -5.87 -11.22
N VAL A 3 -16.16 -5.32 -11.59
CA VAL A 3 -16.98 -4.48 -10.72
C VAL A 3 -18.24 -5.25 -10.33
N ILE A 4 -18.41 -5.53 -9.04
CA ILE A 4 -19.50 -6.35 -8.51
C ILE A 4 -20.24 -5.62 -7.41
N THR A 5 -21.44 -6.09 -7.08
CA THR A 5 -22.20 -5.54 -5.94
C THR A 5 -21.76 -6.18 -4.62
N ALA A 6 -21.97 -5.49 -3.51
CA ALA A 6 -21.75 -6.07 -2.19
C ALA A 6 -22.65 -7.30 -1.91
N THR A 7 -23.82 -7.39 -2.54
CA THR A 7 -24.71 -8.57 -2.43
C THR A 7 -24.08 -9.76 -3.13
N GLU A 8 -23.61 -9.56 -4.36
CA GLU A 8 -22.96 -10.59 -5.17
C GLU A 8 -21.65 -11.08 -4.52
N PHE A 9 -20.84 -10.16 -3.99
CA PHE A 9 -19.60 -10.49 -3.30
C PHE A 9 -19.85 -11.41 -2.10
N ARG A 10 -20.89 -11.12 -1.28
CA ARG A 10 -21.24 -11.96 -0.12
C ARG A 10 -21.70 -13.35 -0.53
N ALA A 11 -22.48 -13.45 -1.61
CA ALA A 11 -22.98 -14.72 -2.09
C ALA A 11 -21.87 -15.63 -2.69
N ASN A 12 -20.79 -15.03 -3.22
CA ASN A 12 -19.75 -15.76 -3.95
C ASN A 12 -18.32 -15.39 -3.48
N GLN A 13 -18.13 -15.22 -2.18
CA GLN A 13 -16.90 -14.63 -1.62
C GLN A 13 -15.63 -15.37 -2.06
N ARG A 14 -15.62 -16.71 -2.00
CA ARG A 14 -14.47 -17.54 -2.38
C ARG A 14 -14.05 -17.31 -3.84
N LYS A 15 -15.01 -17.31 -4.78
CA LYS A 15 -14.76 -17.05 -6.20
C LYS A 15 -14.04 -15.72 -6.42
N TYR A 16 -14.44 -14.68 -5.68
CA TYR A 16 -13.84 -13.36 -5.83
C TYR A 16 -12.50 -13.20 -5.12
N PHE A 17 -12.21 -13.99 -4.09
CA PHE A 17 -10.85 -14.09 -3.55
C PHE A 17 -9.90 -14.78 -4.54
N ASP A 18 -10.31 -15.91 -5.11
CA ASP A 18 -9.53 -16.61 -6.15
C ASP A 18 -9.28 -15.72 -7.37
N LEU A 19 -10.25 -14.87 -7.72
CA LEU A 19 -10.10 -13.87 -8.78
C LEU A 19 -9.15 -12.72 -8.38
N ALA A 20 -9.23 -12.27 -7.12
CA ALA A 20 -8.40 -11.19 -6.58
C ALA A 20 -6.90 -11.53 -6.50
N GLU A 21 -6.54 -12.82 -6.55
CA GLU A 21 -5.15 -13.26 -6.73
C GLU A 21 -4.60 -12.94 -8.13
N LYS A 22 -5.47 -12.86 -9.14
CA LYS A 22 -5.08 -12.61 -10.54
C LYS A 22 -5.30 -11.16 -10.95
N GLU A 23 -6.40 -10.56 -10.52
CA GLU A 23 -6.75 -9.19 -10.89
C GLU A 23 -7.61 -8.48 -9.82
N PRO A 24 -7.55 -7.15 -9.71
CA PRO A 24 -8.36 -6.42 -8.74
C PRO A 24 -9.88 -6.58 -8.95
N VAL A 25 -10.60 -6.79 -7.86
CA VAL A 25 -12.07 -6.82 -7.80
C VAL A 25 -12.58 -5.59 -7.06
N ILE A 26 -13.48 -4.84 -7.68
CA ILE A 26 -14.10 -3.63 -7.13
C ILE A 26 -15.50 -3.98 -6.62
N VAL A 27 -15.73 -3.83 -5.32
CA VAL A 27 -17.02 -4.09 -4.67
C VAL A 27 -17.74 -2.77 -4.45
N THR A 28 -18.83 -2.58 -5.20
CA THR A 28 -19.72 -1.41 -5.10
C THR A 28 -20.71 -1.57 -3.95
N ARG A 29 -21.06 -0.44 -3.33
CA ARG A 29 -21.92 -0.38 -2.14
C ARG A 29 -22.89 0.78 -2.29
N ALA A 30 -24.19 0.54 -2.10
CA ALA A 30 -25.20 1.58 -2.18
C ALA A 30 -24.87 2.73 -1.21
N GLY A 31 -24.74 3.95 -1.73
CA GLY A 31 -24.44 5.16 -0.96
C GLY A 31 -23.07 5.20 -0.28
N LYS A 32 -22.12 4.34 -0.67
CA LYS A 32 -20.77 4.31 -0.08
C LYS A 32 -19.70 4.16 -1.17
N ASN A 33 -18.47 4.52 -0.83
CA ASN A 33 -17.34 4.35 -1.72
C ASN A 33 -17.12 2.85 -2.05
N PRO A 34 -16.80 2.51 -3.31
CA PRO A 34 -16.38 1.16 -3.69
C PRO A 34 -15.09 0.75 -2.96
N ILE A 35 -14.93 -0.56 -2.75
CA ILE A 35 -13.74 -1.15 -2.13
C ILE A 35 -12.99 -1.97 -3.18
N SER A 36 -11.67 -1.80 -3.27
CA SER A 36 -10.82 -2.67 -4.09
C SER A 36 -10.29 -3.83 -3.25
N ILE A 37 -10.44 -5.05 -3.76
CA ILE A 37 -9.89 -6.28 -3.19
C ILE A 37 -8.79 -6.77 -4.13
N ARG A 38 -7.60 -6.98 -3.57
CA ARG A 38 -6.41 -7.48 -4.27
C ARG A 38 -5.61 -8.34 -3.30
N ALA A 39 -5.04 -9.45 -3.79
CA ALA A 39 -4.03 -10.17 -3.04
C ALA A 39 -2.73 -9.35 -2.97
N ILE A 40 -2.13 -9.29 -1.78
CA ILE A 40 -0.82 -8.65 -1.57
C ILE A 40 0.10 -9.76 -1.05
N PRO A 41 1.26 -9.99 -1.70
CA PRO A 41 2.26 -10.91 -1.18
C PRO A 41 2.71 -10.51 0.22
N LEU A 42 2.85 -11.47 1.13
CA LEU A 42 3.17 -11.20 2.53
C LEU A 42 4.56 -10.53 2.69
N ASP A 43 5.49 -10.87 1.81
CA ASP A 43 6.84 -10.29 1.69
C ASP A 43 6.83 -8.84 1.18
N GLN A 44 5.73 -8.35 0.62
CA GLN A 44 5.55 -6.94 0.27
C GLN A 44 4.92 -6.12 1.40
N LEU A 45 4.46 -6.75 2.47
CA LEU A 45 3.97 -6.04 3.63
C LEU A 45 5.16 -5.65 4.52
N PRO A 46 5.32 -4.37 4.87
CA PRO A 46 6.40 -3.94 5.72
C PRO A 46 6.25 -4.59 7.10
N THR A 47 7.38 -5.06 7.64
CA THR A 47 7.47 -5.53 9.01
C THR A 47 7.19 -4.39 9.99
N LYS A 48 6.98 -4.73 11.26
CA LYS A 48 6.76 -3.71 12.30
C LYS A 48 7.96 -2.76 12.41
N GLU A 49 9.18 -3.30 12.31
CA GLU A 49 10.43 -2.53 12.38
C GLU A 49 10.54 -1.57 11.18
N GLU A 50 10.27 -2.04 9.96
CA GLU A 50 10.25 -1.19 8.77
C GLU A 50 9.16 -0.11 8.84
N LEU A 51 7.98 -0.42 9.38
CA LEU A 51 6.91 0.55 9.61
C LEU A 51 7.32 1.63 10.63
N GLU A 52 8.05 1.26 11.67
CA GLU A 52 8.57 2.21 12.66
C GLU A 52 9.65 3.10 12.03
N ALA A 53 10.58 2.54 11.25
CA ALA A 53 11.58 3.31 10.51
C ALA A 53 10.96 4.28 9.48
N ILE A 54 9.93 3.86 8.75
CA ILE A 54 9.19 4.74 7.83
C ILE A 54 8.53 5.90 8.59
N LYS A 55 7.93 5.64 9.76
CA LYS A 55 7.30 6.68 10.57
C LYS A 55 8.33 7.68 11.10
N GLU A 56 9.47 7.18 11.58
CA GLU A 56 10.58 8.01 12.04
C GLU A 56 11.10 8.91 10.91
N GLY A 57 11.37 8.34 9.73
CA GLY A 57 11.79 9.12 8.55
C GLY A 57 10.78 10.18 8.12
N LEU A 58 9.48 9.86 8.15
CA LEU A 58 8.42 10.84 7.86
C LEU A 58 8.36 11.95 8.90
N GLN A 59 8.62 11.65 10.16
CA GLN A 59 8.66 12.66 11.23
C GLN A 59 9.88 13.57 11.08
N ALA A 60 11.07 12.99 10.87
CA ALA A 60 12.30 13.73 10.60
C ALA A 60 12.15 14.67 9.38
N TYR A 61 11.51 14.19 8.30
CA TYR A 61 11.20 15.01 7.14
C TYR A 61 10.31 16.22 7.47
N LYS A 62 9.26 16.02 8.26
CA LYS A 62 8.37 17.13 8.67
C LYS A 62 9.05 18.14 9.56
N GLU A 63 9.97 17.69 10.41
CA GLU A 63 10.74 18.53 11.32
C GLU A 63 11.92 19.24 10.62
N GLY A 64 12.18 18.91 9.35
CA GLY A 64 13.32 19.42 8.60
C GLY A 64 14.65 18.82 9.04
N ASN A 65 14.64 17.74 9.83
CA ASN A 65 15.80 16.95 10.18
C ASN A 65 16.18 16.02 9.01
N VAL A 66 16.62 16.64 7.92
CA VAL A 66 16.96 15.97 6.66
C VAL A 66 18.33 16.42 6.20
N THR A 67 19.03 15.50 5.55
CA THR A 67 20.31 15.79 4.90
C THR A 67 20.08 15.88 3.40
N GLU A 68 20.33 17.05 2.82
CA GLU A 68 20.23 17.25 1.38
C GLU A 68 21.47 16.66 0.68
N ILE A 69 21.24 15.79 -0.30
CA ILE A 69 22.30 15.22 -1.12
C ILE A 69 22.62 16.18 -2.26
N LYS A 70 23.82 16.77 -2.24
CA LYS A 70 24.27 17.74 -3.25
C LYS A 70 24.69 17.08 -4.56
N ASP A 71 25.37 15.94 -4.47
CA ASP A 71 25.79 15.13 -5.61
C ASP A 71 25.32 13.68 -5.43
N PRO A 72 24.34 13.21 -6.23
CA PRO A 72 23.89 11.83 -6.21
C PRO A 72 24.99 10.80 -6.52
N ASN A 73 26.06 11.20 -7.21
CA ASN A 73 27.20 10.32 -7.51
C ASN A 73 28.23 10.28 -6.38
N ASN A 74 28.13 11.20 -5.41
CA ASN A 74 29.01 11.28 -4.25
C ASN A 74 28.23 11.63 -2.97
N ILE A 75 27.30 10.75 -2.63
CA ILE A 75 26.41 10.93 -1.46
C ILE A 75 27.18 11.10 -0.14
N TRP A 76 28.38 10.52 -0.05
CA TRP A 76 29.22 10.53 1.15
C TRP A 76 29.61 11.94 1.59
N GLU A 77 29.83 12.87 0.66
CA GLU A 77 30.14 14.27 0.99
C GLU A 77 29.00 14.99 1.71
N SER A 78 27.77 14.50 1.56
CA SER A 78 26.60 15.13 2.16
C SER A 78 26.19 14.47 3.48
N ILE A 79 26.52 13.18 3.70
CA ILE A 79 26.03 12.38 4.84
C ILE A 79 27.09 12.04 5.91
N LEU A 80 28.36 12.38 5.67
CA LEU A 80 29.46 12.32 6.66
C LEU A 80 29.62 13.67 7.36
#